data_AF-A0A8J8AVD6-F1
#
_entry.id   AF-A0A8J8AVD6-F1
#
_cell.length_a   1.000
_cell.length_b   1.000
_cell.length_c   1.000
_cell.angle_alpha   90.00
_cell.angle_beta   90.00
_cell.angle_gamma   90.00
#
_symmetry.space_group_name_H-M   'P 1'
#
loop_
_entity.id
_entity.type
_entity.pdbx_description
1 polymer ?
#
loop_
_entity_poly.entity_id
_entity_poly.type
_entity_poly.pdbx_seq_one_letter_code
_entity_poly.pdbx_strand_id
1 'polypeptide(L)'
;MGKVLEMMSRLALVLALASGALSGCGGKAAALLAVPLQKALGQSAPAPGAAAAVRGPVLVVSLPSQGRALQLHVLDRDGPVTTWATQDGLQIMLRDGMLIQTRGLGMDLMSATVPGLAQIAAMSEHNRSHFYLEGSDKPFRRDYTCVVDAGAADKNLPKARHLVET
;
A
#
# COMPACT_ATOMS: atom_id res chain seq x y z
N MET A 1 12.97 54.88 -2.22
CA MET A 1 12.48 54.08 -1.07
C MET A 1 11.04 54.47 -0.72
N GLY A 2 10.07 54.22 -1.63
CA GLY A 2 8.71 54.77 -1.50
C GLY A 2 7.58 53.85 -1.96
N LYS A 3 7.82 52.53 -2.08
CA LYS A 3 6.80 51.55 -2.47
C LYS A 3 6.53 50.46 -1.41
N VAL A 4 7.31 50.42 -0.33
CA VAL A 4 7.14 49.42 0.73
C VAL A 4 6.08 49.83 1.75
N LEU A 5 5.76 51.14 1.85
CA LEU A 5 4.82 51.65 2.85
C LEU A 5 3.33 51.54 2.43
N GLU A 6 3.01 51.42 1.14
CA GLU A 6 1.61 51.35 0.66
C GLU A 6 1.01 49.93 0.73
N MET A 7 1.83 48.88 0.69
CA MET A 7 1.31 47.51 0.62
C MET A 7 0.95 46.94 2.01
N MET A 8 1.51 47.49 3.09
CA MET A 8 1.19 47.10 4.48
C MET A 8 -0.08 47.77 5.01
N SER A 9 -0.54 48.86 4.39
CA SER A 9 -1.79 49.55 4.77
C SER A 9 -3.05 48.86 4.24
N ARG A 10 -2.93 48.02 3.20
CA ARG A 10 -4.06 47.27 2.62
C ARG A 10 -4.34 45.93 3.31
N LEU A 11 -3.38 45.42 4.07
CA LEU A 11 -3.51 44.12 4.75
C LEU A 11 -4.27 44.20 6.09
N ALA A 12 -4.36 45.38 6.70
CA ALA A 12 -5.05 45.59 7.98
C ALA A 12 -6.55 45.89 7.86
N LEU A 13 -7.07 46.16 6.65
CA LEU A 13 -8.47 46.56 6.43
C LEU A 13 -9.39 45.39 6.01
N VAL A 14 -8.86 44.18 5.81
CA VAL A 14 -9.65 42.98 5.46
C VAL A 14 -10.03 42.16 6.71
N LEU A 15 -9.42 42.45 7.87
CA LEU A 15 -9.62 41.67 9.10
C LEU A 15 -10.74 42.17 10.03
N ALA A 16 -11.56 43.15 9.60
CA ALA A 16 -12.51 43.83 10.49
C ALA A 16 -13.98 43.84 10.02
N LEU A 17 -14.36 43.00 9.04
CA LEU A 17 -15.73 42.97 8.48
C LEU A 17 -16.26 41.55 8.26
N ALA A 18 -16.43 40.77 9.34
CA ALA A 18 -17.37 39.64 9.34
C ALA A 18 -17.82 39.19 10.76
N SER A 19 -17.53 39.99 11.79
CA SER A 19 -18.00 39.75 13.16
C SER A 19 -19.09 40.77 13.48
N GLY A 20 -20.34 40.43 13.18
CA GLY A 20 -21.47 41.24 13.63
C GLY A 20 -22.75 41.02 12.85
N ALA A 21 -23.59 40.09 13.33
CA ALA A 21 -25.05 40.28 13.49
C ALA A 21 -25.72 38.95 13.92
N LEU A 22 -25.48 38.52 15.16
CA LEU A 22 -26.44 37.69 15.88
C LEU A 22 -27.52 38.62 16.45
N SER A 23 -28.59 38.87 15.67
CA SER A 23 -29.88 39.33 16.21
C SER A 23 -30.93 39.32 15.10
N GLY A 24 -31.93 38.44 15.21
CA GLY A 24 -33.04 38.36 14.27
C GLY A 24 -33.99 37.23 14.64
N CYS A 25 -35.22 37.59 14.97
CA CYS A 25 -36.18 36.84 15.77
C CYS A 25 -37.07 35.87 14.95
N GLY A 26 -37.53 34.80 15.60
CA GLY A 26 -38.89 34.25 15.49
C GLY A 26 -39.44 33.83 14.11
N GLY A 27 -39.56 32.52 13.90
CA GLY A 27 -40.43 32.00 12.83
C GLY A 27 -40.21 30.53 12.51
N LYS A 28 -41.01 29.66 13.14
CA LYS A 28 -41.37 28.28 12.73
C LYS A 28 -40.57 27.69 11.56
N ALA A 29 -39.46 27.00 11.85
CA ALA A 29 -38.83 26.10 10.88
C ALA A 29 -38.13 24.90 11.55
N ALA A 30 -38.64 24.45 12.70
CA ALA A 30 -38.17 23.23 13.38
C ALA A 30 -38.62 21.93 12.68
N ALA A 31 -38.89 21.95 11.37
CA ALA A 31 -39.48 20.83 10.64
C ALA A 31 -38.73 20.40 9.37
N LEU A 32 -37.53 20.93 9.10
CA LEU A 32 -36.76 20.59 7.89
C LEU A 32 -35.45 19.82 8.14
N LEU A 33 -35.12 19.49 9.39
CA LEU A 33 -33.85 18.80 9.71
C LEU A 33 -34.01 17.33 10.07
N ALA A 34 -35.12 16.69 9.69
CA ALA A 34 -35.33 15.25 9.89
C ALA A 34 -35.05 14.41 8.62
N VAL A 35 -34.38 14.97 7.60
CA VAL A 35 -33.84 14.13 6.53
C VAL A 35 -32.49 13.59 7.01
N PRO A 36 -32.32 12.26 7.17
CA PRO A 36 -31.02 11.72 7.47
C PRO A 36 -30.08 12.09 6.33
N LEU A 37 -29.09 12.94 6.62
CA LEU A 37 -28.08 13.46 5.68
C LEU A 37 -27.38 12.33 4.88
N GLN A 38 -27.40 11.12 5.45
CA GLN A 38 -26.96 9.85 4.85
C GLN A 38 -27.60 9.56 3.49
N LYS A 39 -28.90 9.88 3.32
CA LYS A 39 -29.64 9.63 2.07
C LYS A 39 -29.40 10.73 1.02
N ALA A 40 -29.10 11.95 1.47
CA ALA A 40 -28.77 13.08 0.60
C ALA A 40 -27.33 13.01 0.07
N LEU A 41 -26.42 12.39 0.81
CA LEU A 41 -25.01 12.23 0.41
C LEU A 41 -24.75 11.00 -0.47
N GLY A 42 -25.75 10.15 -0.73
CA GLY A 42 -25.63 8.98 -1.62
C GLY A 42 -24.58 7.94 -1.17
N GLN A 43 -24.00 8.10 0.01
CA GLN A 43 -22.97 7.22 0.55
C GLN A 43 -23.64 6.07 1.29
N SER A 44 -24.26 5.17 0.54
CA SER A 44 -24.40 3.80 1.04
C SER A 44 -22.98 3.24 1.16
N ALA A 45 -22.51 3.01 2.39
CA ALA A 45 -21.36 2.13 2.60
C ALA A 45 -21.64 0.84 1.81
N PRO A 46 -20.72 0.35 0.96
CA PRO A 46 -20.97 -0.85 0.21
C PRO A 46 -21.28 -1.96 1.20
N ALA A 47 -22.44 -2.60 1.05
CA ALA A 47 -22.71 -3.87 1.72
C ALA A 47 -21.53 -4.81 1.44
N PRO A 48 -21.13 -5.70 2.37
CA PRO A 48 -20.15 -6.73 2.09
C PRO A 48 -20.70 -7.59 0.95
N GLY A 49 -20.30 -7.24 -0.28
CA GLY A 49 -20.72 -7.89 -1.49
C GLY A 49 -20.14 -9.28 -1.47
N ALA A 50 -21.00 -10.28 -1.67
CA ALA A 50 -20.57 -11.63 -1.99
C ALA A 50 -19.39 -11.56 -2.95
N ALA A 51 -18.24 -12.11 -2.53
CA ALA A 51 -16.99 -11.99 -3.25
C ALA A 51 -17.23 -12.40 -4.71
N ALA A 52 -17.21 -11.42 -5.61
CA ALA A 52 -17.22 -11.71 -7.03
C ALA A 52 -16.02 -12.63 -7.29
N ALA A 53 -16.25 -13.76 -7.98
CA ALA A 53 -15.18 -14.68 -8.31
C ALA A 53 -14.07 -13.89 -9.03
N VAL A 54 -12.94 -13.71 -8.36
CA VAL A 54 -11.81 -12.94 -8.88
C VAL A 54 -11.19 -13.77 -10.00
N ARG A 55 -11.49 -13.38 -11.24
CA ARG A 55 -10.94 -14.02 -12.44
C ARG A 55 -9.54 -13.46 -12.67
N GLY A 56 -8.58 -14.32 -12.94
CA GLY A 56 -7.20 -13.90 -13.23
C GLY A 56 -6.16 -14.87 -12.67
N PRO A 57 -4.87 -14.51 -12.77
CA PRO A 57 -3.82 -15.31 -12.18
C PRO A 57 -3.97 -15.38 -10.66
N VAL A 58 -3.59 -16.53 -10.10
CA VAL A 58 -3.58 -16.79 -8.66
C VAL A 58 -2.14 -17.03 -8.23
N LEU A 59 -1.73 -16.35 -7.17
CA LEU A 59 -0.46 -16.60 -6.49
C LEU A 59 -0.74 -17.43 -5.24
N VAL A 60 -0.13 -18.60 -5.13
CA VAL A 60 -0.19 -19.42 -3.91
C VAL A 60 1.06 -19.16 -3.08
N VAL A 61 0.87 -18.73 -1.84
CA VAL A 61 1.97 -18.44 -0.91
C VAL A 61 1.89 -19.36 0.29
N SER A 62 2.91 -20.20 0.46
CA SER A 62 3.03 -21.07 1.63
C SER A 62 3.68 -20.32 2.79
N LEU A 63 3.13 -20.46 3.98
CA LEU A 63 3.67 -19.95 5.24
C LEU A 63 3.97 -21.15 6.16
N PRO A 64 5.14 -21.79 6.00
CA PRO A 64 5.44 -23.05 6.70
C PRO A 64 5.41 -22.91 8.23
N SER A 65 5.90 -21.79 8.77
CA SER A 65 5.89 -21.49 10.21
C SER A 65 4.47 -21.37 10.80
N GLN A 66 3.46 -21.13 9.96
CA GLN A 66 2.06 -21.03 10.34
C GLN A 66 1.23 -22.26 9.90
N GLY A 67 1.86 -23.25 9.23
CA GLY A 67 1.18 -24.45 8.75
C GLY A 67 0.04 -24.19 7.76
N ARG A 68 0.08 -23.08 7.01
CA ARG A 68 -0.99 -22.69 6.07
C ARG A 68 -0.46 -22.16 4.74
N ALA A 69 -1.33 -22.13 3.74
CA ALA A 69 -1.10 -21.47 2.46
C ALA A 69 -2.19 -20.43 2.19
N LEU A 70 -1.82 -19.38 1.46
CA LEU A 70 -2.68 -18.29 1.05
C LEU A 70 -2.89 -18.34 -0.46
N GLN A 71 -4.09 -17.99 -0.91
CA GLN A 71 -4.36 -17.70 -2.31
C GLN A 71 -4.55 -16.19 -2.46
N LEU A 72 -3.71 -15.57 -3.29
CA LEU A 72 -3.73 -14.15 -3.55
C LEU A 72 -4.09 -13.90 -5.01
N HIS A 73 -4.80 -12.80 -5.24
CA HIS A 73 -5.12 -12.31 -6.56
C HIS A 73 -4.46 -10.96 -6.78
N VAL A 74 -4.34 -10.55 -8.04
CA VAL A 74 -3.82 -9.22 -8.36
C VAL A 74 -4.79 -8.16 -7.86
N LEU A 75 -4.31 -7.31 -6.95
CA LEU A 75 -5.01 -6.12 -6.48
C LEU A 75 -4.69 -4.92 -7.38
N ASP A 76 -3.41 -4.76 -7.73
CA ASP A 76 -2.93 -3.62 -8.51
C ASP A 76 -1.63 -3.93 -9.27
N ARG A 77 -1.33 -3.14 -10.30
CA ARG A 77 -0.06 -3.16 -11.04
C ARG A 77 0.44 -1.74 -11.30
N ASP A 78 1.65 -1.46 -10.84
CA ASP A 78 2.36 -0.20 -11.08
C ASP A 78 3.75 -0.51 -11.66
N GLY A 79 3.90 -0.31 -12.98
CA GLY A 79 5.12 -0.66 -13.71
C GLY A 79 5.54 -2.13 -13.47
N PRO A 80 6.77 -2.39 -12.98
CA PRO A 80 7.25 -3.74 -12.72
C PRO A 80 6.70 -4.33 -11.40
N VAL A 81 5.96 -3.56 -10.61
CA VAL A 81 5.43 -3.97 -9.31
C VAL A 81 4.01 -4.48 -9.46
N THR A 82 3.76 -5.71 -9.01
CA THR A 82 2.42 -6.26 -8.87
C THR A 82 2.09 -6.41 -7.39
N THR A 83 0.97 -5.82 -6.98
CA THR A 83 0.41 -5.99 -5.64
C THR A 83 -0.58 -7.15 -5.68
N TRP A 84 -0.31 -8.17 -4.88
CA TRP A 84 -1.16 -9.34 -4.68
C TRP A 84 -1.84 -9.23 -3.34
N ALA A 85 -3.13 -9.56 -3.27
CA ALA A 85 -3.88 -9.53 -2.02
C ALA A 85 -4.80 -10.73 -1.86
N THR A 86 -5.00 -11.12 -0.60
CA THR A 86 -6.10 -12.00 -0.20
C THR A 86 -7.41 -11.19 -0.07
N GLN A 87 -8.54 -11.87 0.04
CA GLN A 87 -9.84 -11.19 0.26
C GLN A 87 -9.93 -10.50 1.63
N ASP A 88 -9.22 -11.00 2.64
CA ASP A 88 -9.12 -10.41 3.99
C ASP A 88 -8.07 -9.29 4.11
N GLY A 89 -7.44 -8.90 2.99
CA GLY A 89 -6.64 -7.68 2.90
C GLY A 89 -5.15 -7.82 3.21
N LEU A 90 -4.64 -9.05 3.39
CA LEU A 90 -3.19 -9.32 3.44
C LEU A 90 -2.59 -9.06 2.06
N GLN A 91 -1.42 -8.42 2.01
CA GLN A 91 -0.79 -8.05 0.75
C GLN A 91 0.66 -8.50 0.62
N ILE A 92 1.06 -8.80 -0.60
CA ILE A 92 2.43 -9.09 -1.00
C ILE A 92 2.71 -8.31 -2.28
N MET A 93 3.84 -7.60 -2.33
CA MET A 93 4.27 -6.89 -3.53
C MET A 93 5.48 -7.57 -4.13
N LEU A 94 5.39 -7.86 -5.42
CA LEU A 94 6.48 -8.45 -6.20
C LEU A 94 6.95 -7.46 -7.25
N ARG A 95 8.26 -7.24 -7.37
CA ARG A 95 8.89 -6.54 -8.50
C ARG A 95 9.57 -7.58 -9.40
N ASP A 96 9.07 -7.76 -10.61
CA ASP A 96 9.60 -8.78 -11.54
C ASP A 96 9.71 -10.19 -10.92
N GLY A 97 8.74 -10.54 -10.06
CA GLY A 97 8.73 -11.81 -9.32
C GLY A 97 9.53 -11.84 -8.01
N MET A 98 10.31 -10.79 -7.71
CA MET A 98 11.06 -10.67 -6.45
C MET A 98 10.21 -10.04 -5.35
N LEU A 99 10.20 -10.63 -4.16
CA LEU A 99 9.47 -10.11 -3.01
C LEU A 99 10.09 -8.80 -2.51
N ILE A 100 9.30 -7.72 -2.49
CA ILE A 100 9.76 -6.39 -2.03
C ILE A 100 9.00 -5.85 -0.82
N GLN A 101 7.77 -6.31 -0.57
CA GLN A 101 6.98 -5.88 0.58
C GLN A 101 5.96 -6.96 0.98
N THR A 102 5.65 -7.04 2.27
CA THR A 102 4.48 -7.76 2.80
C THR A 102 3.66 -6.86 3.70
N ARG A 103 2.36 -7.14 3.85
CA ARG A 103 1.45 -6.48 4.80
C ARG A 103 0.48 -7.49 5.38
N GLY A 104 0.33 -7.52 6.70
CA GLY A 104 -0.63 -8.37 7.40
C GLY A 104 -0.09 -9.76 7.76
N LEU A 105 1.23 -9.99 7.70
CA LEU A 105 1.87 -11.25 8.12
C LEU A 105 2.44 -11.21 9.55
N GLY A 106 2.32 -10.07 10.23
CA GLY A 106 2.90 -9.83 11.55
C GLY A 106 4.23 -9.08 11.42
N MET A 107 5.35 -9.82 11.40
CA MET A 107 6.67 -9.25 11.10
C MET A 107 6.81 -9.00 9.60
N ASP A 108 6.27 -7.88 9.15
CA ASP A 108 6.21 -7.54 7.74
C ASP A 108 7.54 -7.02 7.17
N LEU A 109 7.84 -7.44 5.95
CA LEU A 109 8.88 -6.83 5.13
C LEU A 109 8.36 -5.47 4.64
N MET A 110 8.88 -4.39 5.21
CA MET A 110 8.43 -3.03 4.90
C MET A 110 8.94 -2.54 3.55
N SER A 111 10.18 -2.91 3.22
CA SER A 111 10.76 -2.71 1.89
C SER A 111 11.97 -3.62 1.71
N ALA A 112 12.37 -3.86 0.47
CA ALA A 112 13.63 -4.52 0.16
C ALA A 112 14.34 -3.90 -1.04
N THR A 113 15.66 -3.82 -0.94
CA THR A 113 16.55 -3.72 -2.10
C THR A 113 16.82 -5.13 -2.58
N VAL A 114 16.39 -5.42 -3.81
CA VAL A 114 16.51 -6.73 -4.46
C VAL A 114 17.23 -6.60 -5.80
N PRO A 115 17.93 -7.63 -6.27
CA PRO A 115 18.52 -7.63 -7.61
C PRO A 115 17.42 -7.61 -8.68
N GLY A 116 17.78 -7.16 -9.88
CA GLY A 116 16.94 -7.35 -11.06
C GLY A 116 16.92 -8.80 -11.52
N LEU A 117 15.85 -9.21 -12.21
CA LEU A 117 15.73 -10.58 -12.74
C LEU A 117 16.91 -10.95 -13.67
N ALA A 118 17.42 -9.99 -14.46
CA ALA A 118 18.58 -10.19 -15.32
C ALA A 118 19.86 -10.50 -14.54
N GLN A 119 20.06 -9.87 -13.39
CA GLN A 119 21.23 -10.10 -12.53
C GLN A 119 21.21 -11.51 -11.93
N ILE A 120 20.03 -11.96 -11.48
CA ILE A 120 19.82 -13.34 -11.02
C ILE A 120 20.03 -14.33 -12.16
N ALA A 121 19.47 -14.07 -13.35
CA ALA A 121 19.61 -14.95 -14.50
C ALA A 121 21.08 -15.07 -14.99
N ALA A 122 21.85 -13.99 -14.83
CA ALA A 122 23.28 -13.93 -15.10
C ALA A 122 24.15 -14.59 -14.00
N MET A 123 23.54 -15.11 -12.93
CA MET A 123 24.22 -15.74 -11.80
C MET A 123 25.29 -14.84 -11.16
N SER A 124 25.03 -13.54 -11.09
CA SER A 124 25.99 -12.57 -10.54
C SER A 124 25.83 -12.43 -9.04
N GLU A 125 26.95 -12.26 -8.34
CA GLU A 125 26.97 -11.84 -6.94
C GLU A 125 26.26 -10.49 -6.80
N HIS A 126 25.49 -10.33 -5.72
CA HIS A 126 24.72 -9.13 -5.46
C HIS A 126 24.38 -9.00 -3.98
N ASN A 127 23.91 -7.83 -3.58
CA ASN A 127 23.47 -7.58 -2.22
C ASN A 127 21.94 -7.50 -2.14
N ARG A 128 21.39 -7.95 -1.00
CA ARG A 128 20.01 -7.71 -0.60
C ARG A 128 19.98 -6.95 0.71
N SER A 129 19.00 -6.06 0.83
CA SER A 129 18.75 -5.32 2.06
C SER A 129 17.27 -5.35 2.37
N HIS A 130 16.91 -5.94 3.50
CA HIS A 130 15.52 -6.06 3.94
C HIS A 130 15.28 -5.12 5.11
N PHE A 131 14.21 -4.34 5.04
CA PHE A 131 13.83 -3.37 6.05
C PHE A 131 12.56 -3.83 6.75
N TYR A 132 12.56 -3.78 8.08
CA TYR A 132 11.49 -4.24 8.94
C TYR A 132 11.20 -3.20 10.03
N LEU A 133 10.09 -3.37 10.74
CA LEU A 133 9.83 -2.70 12.00
C LEU A 133 9.90 -3.72 13.15
N GLU A 134 10.53 -3.36 14.26
CA GLU A 134 10.36 -4.08 15.51
C GLU A 134 9.08 -3.62 16.23
N GLY A 135 8.69 -4.31 17.30
CA GLY A 135 7.46 -4.01 18.05
C GLY A 135 7.39 -2.61 18.69
N SER A 136 8.48 -1.83 18.66
CA SER A 136 8.52 -0.43 19.11
C SER A 136 8.50 0.59 17.95
N ASP A 137 8.09 0.15 16.75
CA ASP A 137 8.09 0.93 15.50
C ASP A 137 9.47 1.45 15.07
N LYS A 138 10.55 0.88 15.61
CA LYS A 138 11.90 1.22 15.16
C LYS A 138 12.25 0.44 13.90
N PRO A 139 12.78 1.11 12.87
CA PRO A 139 13.26 0.43 11.69
C PRO A 139 14.53 -0.36 12.02
N PHE A 140 14.59 -1.60 11.54
CA PHE A 140 15.83 -2.35 11.51
C PHE A 140 16.03 -2.97 10.12
N ARG A 141 17.29 -3.24 9.80
CA ARG A 141 17.72 -3.71 8.48
C ARG A 141 18.50 -5.02 8.62
N ARG A 142 18.31 -5.92 7.65
CA ARG A 142 19.15 -7.10 7.45
C ARG A 142 19.80 -7.02 6.08
N ASP A 143 21.11 -7.18 6.05
CA ASP A 143 21.91 -7.18 4.84
C ASP A 143 22.45 -8.57 4.53
N TYR A 144 22.48 -8.88 3.24
CA TYR A 144 22.94 -10.14 2.72
C TYR A 144 23.83 -9.86 1.51
N THR A 145 24.94 -10.59 1.42
CA THR A 145 25.73 -10.73 0.21
C THR A 145 25.43 -12.12 -0.32
N CYS A 146 24.86 -12.17 -1.52
CA CYS A 146 24.26 -13.35 -2.10
C CYS A 146 25.06 -13.78 -3.33
N VAL A 147 25.33 -15.08 -3.41
CA VAL A 147 25.81 -15.74 -4.63
C VAL A 147 24.67 -16.56 -5.24
N VAL A 148 24.70 -16.74 -6.56
CA VAL A 148 23.66 -17.46 -7.29
C VAL A 148 24.27 -18.63 -8.03
N ASP A 149 23.82 -19.84 -7.68
CA ASP A 149 24.26 -21.11 -8.25
C ASP A 149 23.14 -21.81 -9.03
N ALA A 150 23.53 -22.79 -9.86
CA ALA A 150 22.58 -23.66 -10.53
C ALA A 150 22.03 -24.69 -9.52
N GLY A 151 20.70 -24.76 -9.41
CA GLY A 151 20.01 -25.76 -8.62
C GLY A 151 19.74 -27.04 -9.40
N ALA A 152 19.43 -28.12 -8.68
CA ALA A 152 18.95 -29.35 -9.29
C ALA A 152 17.60 -29.12 -9.98
N ALA A 153 17.43 -29.60 -11.21
CA ALA A 153 16.18 -29.41 -11.96
C ALA A 153 14.96 -29.94 -11.19
N ASP A 154 13.89 -29.14 -11.13
CA ASP A 154 12.61 -29.59 -10.57
C ASP A 154 11.84 -30.39 -11.63
N LYS A 155 11.52 -31.64 -11.30
CA LYS A 155 10.76 -32.56 -12.18
C LYS A 155 9.36 -32.03 -12.50
N ASN A 156 8.78 -31.22 -11.61
CA ASN A 156 7.47 -30.60 -11.81
C ASN A 156 7.55 -29.35 -12.70
N LEU A 157 8.75 -28.80 -12.91
CA LEU A 157 9.00 -27.61 -13.72
C LEU A 157 10.11 -27.89 -14.76
N PRO A 158 9.92 -28.84 -15.69
CA PRO A 158 10.98 -29.33 -16.58
C PRO A 158 11.49 -28.27 -17.57
N LYS A 159 10.76 -27.17 -17.76
CA LYS A 159 11.16 -26.04 -18.61
C LYS A 159 11.81 -24.89 -17.84
N ALA A 160 11.82 -24.96 -16.51
CA ALA A 160 12.41 -23.94 -15.66
C ALA A 160 13.88 -24.24 -15.41
N ARG A 161 14.69 -23.17 -15.36
CA ARG A 161 16.04 -23.24 -14.82
C ARG A 161 15.95 -23.02 -13.32
N HIS A 162 16.36 -24.01 -12.53
CA HIS A 162 16.43 -23.84 -11.08
C HIS A 162 17.72 -23.08 -10.72
N LEU A 163 17.57 -21.98 -10.01
CA LEU A 163 18.67 -21.20 -9.44
C LEU A 163 18.53 -21.21 -7.93
N VAL A 164 19.67 -21.31 -7.24
CA VAL A 164 19.76 -21.29 -5.78
C VAL A 164 20.56 -20.07 -5.39
N GLU A 165 20.03 -19.30 -4.45
CA GLU A 165 20.69 -18.13 -3.88
C GLU A 165 21.09 -18.48 -2.44
N THR A 166 22.35 -18.21 -2.07
CA THR A 166 22.90 -18.45 -0.73
C THR A 166 23.55 -17.21 -0.16
#